data_AF-A0A976CSH8-F1
#
_entry.id   AF-A0A976CSH8-F1
#
_cell.length_a   1.000
_cell.length_b   1.000
_cell.length_c   1.000
_cell.angle_alpha   90.00
_cell.angle_beta   90.00
_cell.angle_gamma   90.00
#
_symmetry.space_group_name_H-M   'P 1'
#
loop_
_entity.id
_entity.type
_entity.pdbx_description
1 polymer ?
#
loop_
_entity_poly.entity_id
_entity_poly.type
_entity_poly.pdbx_seq_one_letter_code
_entity_poly.pdbx_strand_id
1 'polypeptide(L)'
;NTAVGVRAVPQDYLNVAKVLKLSRSKTLFKILIPASLPYMFTGFRLSLGIAWLVIVAVEMLIGKPGIGGFLWQQYNANSYAHIILSILTIGTIGFVLDRLMSVIETRFKTA
;
A
#
# COMPACT_ATOMS: atom_id res chain seq x y z
N ASN A 1 8.03 -2.47 8.24
CA ASN A 1 6.87 -1.85 8.92
C ASN A 1 6.15 -2.79 9.88
N THR A 2 5.77 -4.02 9.51
CA THR A 2 5.11 -4.98 10.43
C THR A 2 5.92 -5.29 11.71
N ALA A 3 7.23 -5.57 11.59
CA ALA A 3 8.09 -5.83 12.75
C ALA A 3 8.21 -4.62 13.71
N VAL A 4 8.12 -3.40 13.17
CA VAL A 4 8.13 -2.15 13.95
C VAL A 4 6.76 -1.94 14.60
N GLY A 5 5.67 -2.16 13.88
CA GLY A 5 4.31 -2.08 14.41
C GLY A 5 4.05 -3.06 15.57
N VAL A 6 4.63 -4.26 15.53
CA VAL A 6 4.58 -5.22 16.63
C VAL A 6 5.38 -4.76 17.86
N ARG A 7 6.54 -4.12 17.64
CA ARG A 7 7.37 -3.56 18.73
C ARG A 7 6.78 -2.28 19.32
N ALA A 8 5.97 -1.56 18.57
CA ALA A 8 5.31 -0.33 19.00
C ALA A 8 4.07 -0.57 19.88
N VAL A 9 3.61 -1.82 20.01
CA VAL A 9 2.49 -2.17 20.92
C VAL A 9 2.92 -1.92 22.37
N PRO A 10 2.18 -1.12 23.16
CA PRO A 10 2.53 -0.82 24.55
C PRO A 10 2.67 -2.10 25.38
N GLN A 11 3.69 -2.15 26.26
CA GLN A 11 3.91 -3.29 27.15
C GLN A 11 2.68 -3.65 27.99
N ASP A 12 1.82 -2.66 28.29
CA ASP A 12 0.59 -2.85 29.08
C ASP A 12 -0.37 -3.84 28.43
N TYR A 13 -0.50 -3.84 27.10
CA TYR A 13 -1.32 -4.83 26.38
C TYR A 13 -0.78 -6.26 26.56
N LEU A 14 0.55 -6.41 26.60
CA LEU A 14 1.19 -7.70 26.85
C LEU A 14 1.08 -8.12 28.32
N ASN A 15 1.11 -7.15 29.25
CA ASN A 15 0.93 -7.39 30.67
C ASN A 15 -0.51 -7.83 30.99
N VAL A 16 -1.52 -7.18 30.40
CA VAL A 16 -2.93 -7.61 30.49
C VAL A 16 -3.12 -9.00 29.91
N ALA A 17 -2.47 -9.34 28.79
CA ALA A 17 -2.52 -10.68 28.22
C ALA A 17 -1.94 -11.75 29.16
N LYS A 18 -0.86 -11.42 29.89
CA LYS A 18 -0.24 -12.30 30.90
C LYS A 18 -1.13 -12.46 32.12
N VAL A 19 -1.74 -11.38 32.62
CA VAL A 19 -2.68 -11.41 33.75
C VAL A 19 -3.90 -12.27 33.43
N LEU A 20 -4.43 -12.16 32.21
CA LEU A 20 -5.57 -12.95 31.73
C LEU A 20 -5.19 -14.38 31.27
N LYS A 21 -3.92 -14.80 31.41
CA LYS A 21 -3.39 -16.11 30.97
C LYS A 21 -3.85 -16.51 29.56
N LEU A 22 -3.89 -15.55 28.62
CA LEU A 22 -4.29 -15.80 27.23
C LEU A 22 -3.27 -16.69 26.51
N SER A 23 -3.76 -17.65 25.70
CA SER A 23 -2.88 -18.47 24.86
C SER A 23 -2.22 -17.60 23.78
N ARG A 24 -1.04 -18.02 23.30
CA ARG A 24 -0.26 -17.27 22.30
C ARG A 24 -1.08 -16.91 21.05
N SER A 25 -1.95 -17.82 20.60
CA SER A 25 -2.84 -17.58 19.46
C SER A 25 -3.86 -16.49 19.75
N LYS A 26 -4.47 -16.50 20.96
CA LYS A 26 -5.42 -15.46 21.35
C LYS A 26 -4.74 -14.10 21.51
N THR A 27 -3.53 -14.05 22.06
CA THR A 27 -2.76 -12.80 22.16
C THR A 27 -2.41 -12.25 20.77
N LEU A 28 -2.04 -13.11 19.82
CA LEU A 28 -1.73 -12.71 18.45
C LEU A 28 -2.95 -12.10 17.73
N PHE A 29 -4.05 -12.85 17.63
CA PHE A 29 -5.21 -12.44 16.84
C PHE A 29 -6.08 -11.37 17.51
N LYS A 30 -6.10 -11.32 18.85
CA LYS A 30 -7.03 -10.48 19.60
C LYS A 30 -6.40 -9.20 20.16
N ILE A 31 -5.07 -9.12 20.22
CA ILE A 31 -4.35 -7.97 20.78
C ILE A 31 -3.31 -7.45 19.78
N LEU A 32 -2.37 -8.31 19.35
CA LEU A 32 -1.23 -7.88 18.53
C LEU A 32 -1.65 -7.40 17.13
N ILE A 33 -2.48 -8.18 16.44
CA ILE A 33 -2.93 -7.87 15.07
C ILE A 33 -3.75 -6.58 15.04
N PRO A 34 -4.81 -6.41 15.87
CA PRO A 34 -5.57 -5.15 15.92
C PRO A 34 -4.70 -3.94 16.28
N ALA A 35 -3.80 -4.08 17.26
CA ALA A 35 -2.97 -2.97 17.72
C ALA A 35 -1.88 -2.56 16.70
N SER A 36 -1.39 -3.50 15.89
CA SER A 36 -0.36 -3.23 14.88
C SER A 36 -0.93 -2.95 13.49
N LEU A 37 -2.22 -3.21 13.25
CA LEU A 37 -2.92 -2.98 11.98
C LEU A 37 -2.69 -1.55 11.43
N PRO A 38 -2.84 -0.48 12.23
CA PRO A 38 -2.61 0.89 11.76
C PRO A 38 -1.19 1.10 11.22
N TYR A 39 -0.18 0.52 11.89
CA TYR A 39 1.22 0.58 11.45
C TYR A 39 1.51 -0.28 10.22
N MET A 40 0.78 -1.38 10.04
CA MET A 40 0.88 -2.22 8.84
C MET A 40 0.36 -1.47 7.61
N PHE A 41 -0.73 -0.70 7.74
CA PHE A 41 -1.27 0.10 6.63
C PHE A 41 -0.31 1.14 6.07
N THR A 42 0.54 1.74 6.92
CA THR A 42 1.63 2.61 6.45
C THR A 42 2.60 1.86 5.52
N GLY A 43 2.94 0.61 5.86
CA GLY A 43 3.76 -0.25 5.00
C GLY A 43 3.06 -0.65 3.71
N PHE A 44 1.78 -1.00 3.79
CA PHE A 44 0.99 -1.32 2.60
C PHE A 44 0.91 -0.15 1.63
N ARG A 45 0.67 1.08 2.12
CA ARG A 45 0.63 2.29 1.32
C ARG A 45 1.94 2.52 0.55
N LEU A 46 3.08 2.41 1.24
CA LEU A 46 4.39 2.54 0.61
C LEU A 46 4.61 1.45 -0.46
N SER A 47 4.31 0.19 -0.13
CA SER A 47 4.47 -0.91 -1.09
C SER A 47 3.58 -0.78 -2.31
N LEU A 48 2.37 -0.25 -2.14
CA LEU A 48 1.41 -0.08 -3.22
C LEU A 48 1.85 1.03 -4.18
N GLY A 49 2.40 2.13 -3.66
CA GLY A 49 3.01 3.18 -4.48
C GLY A 49 4.20 2.67 -5.29
N ILE A 50 5.08 1.88 -4.68
CA ILE A 50 6.22 1.27 -5.39
C ILE A 50 5.73 0.26 -6.43
N ALA A 51 4.79 -0.62 -6.07
CA ALA A 51 4.23 -1.61 -6.99
C ALA A 51 3.60 -0.94 -8.22
N TRP A 52 2.88 0.16 -8.03
CA TRP A 52 2.32 0.95 -9.13
C TRP A 52 3.38 1.41 -10.12
N LEU A 53 4.47 2.01 -9.62
CA LEU A 53 5.57 2.46 -10.48
C LEU A 53 6.27 1.29 -11.19
N VAL A 54 6.46 0.17 -10.51
CA VAL A 54 7.09 -1.03 -11.08
C VAL A 54 6.22 -1.62 -12.19
N ILE A 55 4.89 -1.70 -12.00
CA ILE A 55 3.97 -2.21 -13.02
C ILE A 55 4.06 -1.35 -14.28
N VAL A 56 4.00 -0.02 -14.14
CA VAL A 56 4.11 0.91 -15.28
C VAL A 56 5.44 0.72 -16.01
N ALA A 57 6.55 0.62 -15.28
CA ALA A 57 7.87 0.37 -15.88
C ALA A 57 7.93 -0.97 -16.62
N VAL A 58 7.34 -2.03 -16.06
CA VAL A 58 7.27 -3.35 -16.72
C VAL A 58 6.43 -3.31 -17.99
N GLU A 59 5.30 -2.60 -17.99
CA GLU A 59 4.48 -2.41 -19.19
C GLU A 59 5.25 -1.68 -20.29
N MET A 60 6.04 -0.66 -19.94
CA MET A 60 6.91 0.05 -20.88
C MET A 60 7.98 -0.87 -21.48
N LEU A 61 8.63 -1.70 -20.66
CA LEU A 61 9.74 -2.56 -21.10
C LEU A 61 9.29 -3.70 -22.01
N ILE A 62 8.19 -4.37 -21.68
CA ILE A 62 7.72 -5.55 -22.43
C ILE A 62 6.88 -5.12 -23.65
N GLY A 63 6.43 -3.86 -23.70
CA GLY A 63 5.53 -3.38 -24.74
C GLY A 63 4.17 -4.09 -24.73
N LYS A 64 3.77 -4.62 -23.56
CA LYS A 64 2.45 -5.23 -23.38
C LYS A 64 1.37 -4.15 -23.45
N PRO A 65 0.15 -4.49 -23.93
CA PRO A 65 -0.99 -3.58 -23.87
C PRO A 65 -1.22 -3.12 -22.43
N GLY A 66 -1.12 -1.80 -22.20
CA GLY A 66 -1.17 -1.16 -20.89
C GLY A 66 -0.87 0.33 -21.02
N ILE A 67 -1.02 1.10 -19.93
CA ILE A 67 -0.80 2.56 -19.98
C ILE A 67 0.68 2.86 -20.16
N GLY A 68 1.57 2.08 -19.53
CA GLY A 68 3.01 2.19 -19.74
C GLY A 68 3.41 1.80 -21.17
N GLY A 69 2.87 0.71 -21.70
CA GLY A 69 3.10 0.29 -23.08
C GLY A 69 2.61 1.33 -24.10
N PHE A 70 1.44 1.93 -23.86
CA PHE A 70 0.91 3.01 -24.69
C PHE A 70 1.80 4.25 -24.66
N LEU A 71 2.26 4.68 -23.48
CA LEU A 71 3.23 5.77 -23.36
C LEU A 71 4.49 5.51 -24.19
N TRP A 72 5.03 4.29 -24.13
CA TRP A 72 6.21 3.89 -24.89
C TRP A 72 5.96 3.92 -26.41
N GLN A 73 4.80 3.44 -26.86
CA GLN A 73 4.43 3.49 -28.27
C GLN A 73 4.31 4.92 -28.78
N GLN A 74 3.64 5.79 -28.02
CA GLN A 74 3.43 7.20 -28.41
C GLN A 74 4.72 8.02 -28.36
N TYR A 75 5.62 7.67 -27.45
CA TYR A 75 6.98 8.20 -27.41
C TYR A 75 7.73 7.90 -28.73
N ASN A 76 7.71 6.65 -29.19
CA ASN A 76 8.33 6.27 -30.46
C ASN A 76 7.62 6.89 -31.68
N ALA A 77 6.30 7.13 -31.59
CA ALA A 77 5.51 7.78 -32.64
C ALA A 77 5.64 9.31 -32.66
N ASN A 78 6.41 9.92 -31.74
CA ASN A 78 6.56 11.38 -31.58
C ASN A 78 5.23 12.14 -31.37
N SER A 79 4.21 11.48 -30.82
CA SER A 79 2.93 12.14 -30.51
C SER A 79 2.93 12.71 -29.09
N TYR A 80 3.41 13.94 -28.95
CA TYR A 80 3.53 14.62 -27.66
C TYR A 80 2.19 14.79 -26.92
N ALA A 81 1.09 14.97 -27.66
CA ALA A 81 -0.25 15.08 -27.06
C ALA A 81 -0.65 13.81 -26.27
N HIS A 82 -0.38 12.63 -26.83
CA HIS A 82 -0.71 11.37 -26.16
C HIS A 82 0.26 11.01 -25.03
N ILE A 83 1.53 11.46 -25.11
CA ILE A 83 2.50 11.32 -24.01
C ILE A 83 1.99 12.07 -22.77
N ILE A 84 1.56 13.32 -22.93
CA ILE A 84 1.04 14.13 -21.82
C ILE A 84 -0.22 13.49 -21.22
N LEU A 85 -1.14 13.03 -22.05
CA LEU A 85 -2.34 12.31 -21.60
C LEU A 85 -2.00 11.06 -20.77
N SER A 86 -0.99 10.31 -21.20
CA SER A 86 -0.54 9.09 -20.50
C SER A 86 0.06 9.41 -19.13
N ILE A 87 0.91 10.45 -19.06
CA ILE A 87 1.51 10.90 -17.79
C ILE A 87 0.42 11.36 -16.81
N LEU A 88 -0.55 12.14 -17.27
CA LEU A 88 -1.69 12.57 -16.45
C LEU A 88 -2.50 11.39 -15.94
N THR A 89 -2.74 10.40 -16.80
CA THR A 89 -3.47 9.18 -16.43
C THR A 89 -2.71 8.38 -15.37
N ILE A 90 -1.40 8.20 -15.54
CA ILE A 90 -0.55 7.49 -14.56
C ILE A 90 -0.57 8.20 -13.20
N GLY A 91 -0.42 9.52 -13.19
CA GLY A 91 -0.46 10.32 -11.98
C GLY A 91 -1.84 10.26 -11.29
N THR A 92 -2.91 10.34 -12.08
CA THR A 92 -4.29 10.27 -11.56
C THR A 92 -4.57 8.92 -10.91
N ILE A 93 -4.18 7.80 -11.56
CA ILE A 93 -4.37 6.46 -10.98
C ILE A 93 -3.53 6.29 -9.72
N GLY A 94 -2.26 6.73 -9.73
CA GLY A 94 -1.40 6.70 -8.55
C GLY A 94 -2.02 7.47 -7.38
N PHE A 95 -2.57 8.65 -7.65
CA PHE A 95 -3.26 9.45 -6.64
C PHE A 95 -4.55 8.78 -6.12
N VAL A 96 -5.35 8.19 -7.00
CA VAL A 96 -6.57 7.46 -6.63
C VAL A 96 -6.22 6.25 -5.76
N LEU A 97 -5.19 5.48 -6.12
CA LEU A 97 -4.72 4.34 -5.34
C LEU A 97 -4.26 4.77 -3.94
N ASP A 98 -3.51 5.86 -3.85
CA ASP A 98 -3.09 6.44 -2.57
C ASP A 98 -4.30 6.88 -1.71
N ARG A 99 -5.29 7.52 -2.35
CA ARG A 99 -6.49 8.00 -1.66
C ARG A 99 -7.37 6.87 -1.16
N LEU A 100 -7.58 5.83 -1.97
CA LEU A 100 -8.29 4.62 -1.57
C LEU A 100 -7.62 3.96 -0.35
N MET A 101 -6.30 3.88 -0.37
CA MET A 101 -5.53 3.34 0.74
C MET A 101 -5.70 4.17 2.02
N SER A 102 -5.67 5.49 1.90
CA SER A 102 -5.90 6.42 3.02
C SER A 102 -7.31 6.28 3.60
N VAL A 103 -8.35 6.10 2.77
CA VAL A 103 -9.72 5.88 3.23
C VAL A 103 -9.85 4.56 4.00
N ILE A 104 -9.22 3.49 3.51
CA ILE A 104 -9.18 2.20 4.18
C ILE A 104 -8.51 2.35 5.56
N GLU A 105 -7.36 3.01 5.63
CA GLU A 105 -6.64 3.26 6.89
C GLU A 105 -7.53 3.99 7.91
N THR A 106 -8.26 5.03 7.49
CA THR A 106 -9.16 5.78 8.40
C THR A 106 -10.33 4.94 8.92
N ARG A 107 -10.87 4.00 8.14
CA ARG A 107 -11.94 3.12 8.62
C ARG A 107 -11.46 2.18 9.72
N PHE A 108 -10.22 1.69 9.65
CA PHE A 108 -9.64 0.81 10.67
C PHE A 108 -9.14 1.55 11.92
N LYS A 109 -8.87 2.86 11.85
CA LYS A 109 -8.54 3.67 13.04
C LYS A 109 -9.77 4.03 13.88
N THR A 110 -10.97 3.94 13.30
CA THR A 110 -12.23 4.38 13.94
C THR A 110 -13.05 3.20 14.48
N ALA A 111 -12.60 1.97 14.28
CA ALA A 111 -13.21 0.73 14.78
C ALA A 111 -12.34 0.12 15.89
#